data_AF-A0A353QII5-F1
#
_entry.id   AF-A0A353QII5-F1
#
_cell.length_a   1.000
_cell.length_b   1.000
_cell.length_c   1.000
_cell.angle_alpha   90.00
_cell.angle_beta   90.00
_cell.angle_gamma   90.00
#
_symmetry.space_group_name_H-M   'P 1'
#
loop_
_entity.id
_entity.type
_entity.pdbx_description
1 polymer ?
#
loop_
_entity_poly.entity_id
_entity_poly.type
_entity_poly.pdbx_seq_one_letter_code
_entity_poly.pdbx_strand_id
1 'polypeptide(L)'
;MQKILLHICCAPCSIYTIDHLRSEGFEPHGFFYNPNIHPYQEYRRRLDTLVEHAANTNLPLTVRDEYDLEGYLTGAVQRLEDRCQYCYETRLRP
;
A
#
# COMPACT_ATOMS: atom_id res chain seq x y z
N MET A 1 -0.37 21.75 9.50
CA MET A 1 -0.03 20.33 9.32
C MET A 1 0.54 20.12 7.92
N GLN A 2 1.67 19.42 7.82
CA GLN A 2 2.29 19.10 6.52
C GLN A 2 1.70 17.80 5.95
N LYS A 3 1.36 17.77 4.67
CA LYS A 3 0.81 16.56 4.02
C LYS A 3 1.93 15.57 3.72
N ILE A 4 1.70 14.28 3.98
CA ILE A 4 2.64 13.20 3.63
C ILE A 4 1.89 12.06 2.95
N LEU A 5 2.45 11.50 1.88
CA LEU A 5 1.90 10.30 1.25
C LEU A 5 2.45 9.07 1.96
N LEU A 6 1.58 8.18 2.43
CA LEU A 6 1.94 6.95 3.13
C LEU A 6 1.54 5.73 2.27
N HIS A 7 2.53 4.99 1.77
CA HIS A 7 2.27 3.69 1.10
C HIS A 7 1.86 2.65 2.14
N ILE A 8 0.68 2.07 1.99
CA ILE A 8 0.13 1.09 2.94
C ILE A 8 -0.21 -0.20 2.18
N CYS A 9 0.22 -1.33 2.73
CA CYS A 9 -0.13 -2.65 2.21
C CYS A 9 -1.00 -3.50 3.15
N CYS A 10 -1.24 -3.03 4.39
CA CYS A 10 -2.08 -3.69 5.40
C CYS A 10 -2.43 -2.70 6.52
N ALA A 11 -3.67 -2.75 7.04
CA ALA A 11 -4.14 -1.80 8.06
C ALA A 11 -3.44 -1.91 9.42
N PRO A 12 -3.27 -3.09 10.05
CA PRO A 12 -2.72 -3.19 11.41
C PRO A 12 -1.32 -2.61 11.54
N CYS A 13 -0.49 -2.73 10.49
CA CYS A 13 0.86 -2.18 10.49
C CYS A 13 0.88 -0.65 10.35
N SER A 14 -0.15 -0.03 9.76
CA SER A 14 -0.20 1.41 9.57
C SER A 14 -0.76 2.18 10.78
N ILE A 15 -1.46 1.52 11.70
CA ILE A 15 -2.12 2.19 12.85
C ILE A 15 -1.14 3.08 13.63
N TYR A 16 -0.07 2.47 14.16
CA TYR A 16 0.93 3.21 14.93
C TYR A 16 1.62 4.30 14.11
N THR A 17 1.93 4.02 12.84
CA THR A 17 2.59 4.99 11.95
C THR A 17 1.71 6.21 11.70
N ILE A 18 0.40 6.03 11.46
CA ILE A 18 -0.55 7.12 11.26
C ILE A 18 -0.63 7.99 12.51
N ASP A 19 -0.80 7.37 13.68
CA ASP A 19 -0.92 8.10 14.95
C ASP A 19 0.37 8.85 15.29
N HIS A 20 1.53 8.21 15.08
CA HIS A 20 2.82 8.84 15.30
C HIS A 20 3.05 10.04 14.38
N LEU A 21 2.81 9.88 13.07
CA LEU A 21 2.95 10.99 12.10
C LEU A 21 2.01 12.15 12.44
N ARG A 22 0.77 11.86 12.84
CA ARG A 22 -0.19 12.88 13.31
C ARG A 22 0.32 13.61 14.56
N SER A 23 0.92 12.88 15.51
CA SER A 23 1.52 13.46 16.72
C SER A 23 2.69 14.40 16.43
N GLU A 24 3.41 14.16 15.33
CA GLU A 24 4.49 15.03 14.84
C GLU A 24 3.98 16.21 13.97
N GLY A 25 2.66 16.33 13.77
CA GLY A 25 2.04 17.43 13.03
C GLY A 25 1.93 17.20 11.52
N PHE A 26 2.08 15.96 11.05
CA PHE A 26 1.78 15.57 9.67
C PHE A 26 0.31 15.18 9.49
N GLU A 27 -0.18 15.30 8.25
CA GLU A 27 -1.46 14.76 7.80
C GLU A 27 -1.19 13.67 6.76
N PRO A 28 -1.25 12.38 7.16
CA PRO A 28 -1.03 11.28 6.24
C PRO A 28 -2.18 11.14 5.23
N HIS A 29 -1.83 10.94 3.96
CA HIS A 29 -2.71 10.47 2.92
C HIS A 29 -2.28 9.06 2.55
N GLY A 30 -3.12 8.06 2.81
CA GLY A 30 -2.84 6.67 2.50
C GLY A 30 -2.89 6.38 1.00
N PHE A 31 -1.99 5.53 0.53
CA PHE A 31 -2.02 4.98 -0.82
C PHE A 31 -1.86 3.47 -0.79
N PHE A 32 -2.80 2.75 -1.40
CA PHE A 32 -2.76 1.29 -1.49
C PHE A 32 -2.51 0.84 -2.92
N TYR A 33 -1.39 0.16 -3.14
CA TYR A 33 -1.09 -0.60 -4.35
C TYR A 33 -0.01 -1.66 -4.07
N ASN A 34 -0.34 -2.95 -4.25
CA ASN A 34 0.64 -4.02 -4.10
C ASN A 34 0.20 -5.29 -4.87
N PRO A 35 0.61 -5.44 -6.14
CA PRO A 35 0.26 -6.61 -6.93
C PRO A 35 0.98 -7.90 -6.47
N ASN A 36 2.00 -7.79 -5.61
CA ASN A 36 2.76 -8.93 -5.06
C ASN A 36 2.04 -9.64 -3.89
N ILE A 37 0.84 -9.21 -3.49
CA ILE A 37 0.10 -9.87 -2.41
C ILE A 37 -0.66 -11.07 -2.99
N HIS A 38 -0.31 -12.27 -2.54
CA HIS A 38 -0.92 -13.50 -3.01
C HIS A 38 -1.35 -14.39 -1.84
N PRO A 39 -2.43 -15.17 -2.00
CA PRO A 39 -3.35 -15.20 -3.14
C PRO A 39 -4.25 -13.96 -3.20
N TYR A 40 -5.06 -13.80 -4.28
CA TYR A 40 -5.98 -12.66 -4.42
C TYR A 40 -6.90 -12.45 -3.20
N GLN A 41 -7.30 -13.53 -2.53
CA GLN A 41 -8.10 -13.43 -1.30
C GLN A 41 -7.39 -12.63 -0.19
N GLU A 42 -6.07 -12.76 -0.06
CA GLU A 42 -5.28 -11.98 0.91
C GLU A 42 -5.17 -10.51 0.49
N TYR A 43 -4.97 -10.25 -0.81
CA TYR A 43 -5.00 -8.88 -1.36
C TYR A 43 -6.31 -8.18 -1.00
N ARG A 44 -7.43 -8.86 -1.26
CA ARG A 44 -8.77 -8.33 -1.00
C ARG A 44 -9.02 -8.09 0.49
N ARG A 45 -8.68 -9.07 1.35
CA ARG A 45 -8.81 -8.91 2.81
C ARG A 45 -8.04 -7.70 3.34
N ARG A 46 -6.79 -7.52 2.89
CA ARG A 46 -5.96 -6.39 3.32
C ARG A 46 -6.50 -5.04 2.83
N LEU A 47 -6.99 -4.99 1.59
CA LEU A 47 -7.63 -3.80 1.05
C LEU A 47 -8.89 -3.45 1.84
N ASP A 48 -9.81 -4.41 2.01
CA ASP A 48 -11.08 -4.18 2.71
C ASP A 48 -10.84 -3.74 4.16
N THR A 49 -9.89 -4.38 4.86
CA THR A 49 -9.50 -3.99 6.24
C THR A 49 -8.93 -2.58 6.28
N LEU A 50 -8.12 -2.19 5.28
CA LEU A 50 -7.54 -0.85 5.21
C LEU A 50 -8.59 0.21 4.91
N VAL A 51 -9.54 -0.07 4.01
CA VAL A 51 -10.67 0.83 3.71
C VAL A 51 -11.52 1.07 4.95
N GLU A 52 -11.86 0.01 5.69
CA GLU A 52 -12.60 0.12 6.94
C GLU A 52 -11.82 0.94 7.99
N HIS A 53 -10.54 0.65 8.17
CA HIS A 53 -9.70 1.40 9.09
C HIS A 53 -9.57 2.88 8.70
N ALA A 54 -9.42 3.17 7.41
CA ALA A 54 -9.30 4.53 6.91
C ALA A 54 -10.58 5.34 7.15
N ALA A 55 -11.76 4.74 6.94
CA ALA A 55 -13.04 5.35 7.28
C ALA A 55 -13.17 5.63 8.79
N ASN A 56 -12.79 4.66 9.63
CA ASN A 56 -12.88 4.79 11.09
C ASN A 56 -11.92 5.84 11.68
N THR A 57 -10.80 6.12 11.01
CA THR A 57 -9.76 7.05 11.49
C THR A 57 -9.70 8.37 10.72
N ASN A 58 -10.67 8.61 9.83
CA ASN A 58 -10.68 9.75 8.90
C ASN A 58 -9.34 9.91 8.16
N LEU A 59 -8.76 8.81 7.70
CA LEU A 59 -7.56 8.82 6.87
C LEU A 59 -7.96 8.97 5.39
N PRO A 60 -7.54 10.05 4.69
CA PRO A 60 -7.67 10.11 3.24
C PRO A 60 -6.94 8.92 2.60
N LEU A 61 -7.62 8.15 1.74
CA LEU A 61 -7.06 6.94 1.13
C LEU A 61 -7.30 6.93 -0.38
N THR A 62 -6.22 6.80 -1.14
CA THR A 62 -6.27 6.50 -2.58
C THR A 62 -5.98 5.03 -2.80
N VAL A 63 -6.88 4.34 -3.49
CA VAL A 63 -6.73 2.91 -3.82
C VAL A 63 -6.53 2.77 -5.31
N ARG A 64 -5.47 2.05 -5.70
CA ARG A 64 -5.29 1.54 -7.07
C ARG A 64 -5.71 0.07 -7.08
N ASP A 65 -6.98 -0.19 -7.38
CA ASP A 65 -7.59 -1.53 -7.37
C ASP A 65 -7.30 -2.31 -8.67
N GLU A 66 -6.04 -2.27 -9.11
CA GLU A 66 -5.54 -3.02 -10.25
C GLU A 66 -4.69 -4.16 -9.71
N TYR A 67 -5.26 -5.37 -9.60
CA TYR A 67 -4.50 -6.55 -9.23
C TYR A 67 -3.76 -7.13 -10.45
N ASP A 68 -2.77 -6.39 -10.97
CA ASP A 68 -1.96 -6.82 -12.13
C ASP A 68 -0.93 -7.90 -11.74
N LEU A 69 -1.45 -9.11 -11.50
CA LEU A 69 -0.66 -10.28 -11.15
C LEU A 69 0.28 -10.70 -12.28
N GLU A 70 -0.25 -10.76 -13.51
CA GLU A 70 0.48 -11.28 -14.67
C GLU A 70 1.64 -10.36 -15.04
N GLY A 71 1.41 -9.04 -15.10
CA GLY A 71 2.44 -8.05 -15.36
C GLY A 71 3.52 -8.08 -14.28
N TYR A 72 3.11 -8.16 -13.01
CA TYR A 72 4.04 -8.24 -11.90
C TYR A 72 4.91 -9.50 -11.95
N LEU A 73 4.32 -10.69 -12.16
CA LEU A 73 5.08 -11.94 -12.21
C LEU A 73 6.03 -11.97 -13.41
N THR A 74 5.58 -11.50 -14.58
CA THR A 74 6.40 -11.43 -15.78
C THR A 74 7.64 -10.56 -15.55
N GLY A 75 7.47 -9.36 -14.98
CA GLY A 75 8.60 -8.48 -14.68
C GLY A 75 9.49 -9.00 -13.55
N ALA A 76 8.92 -9.65 -12.52
CA ALA A 76 9.68 -10.20 -11.41
C ALA A 76 10.59 -11.38 -11.85
N VAL A 77 10.10 -12.24 -12.76
CA VAL A 77 10.89 -13.35 -13.32
C VAL A 77 12.01 -12.84 -14.23
N GLN A 78 11.82 -11.72 -14.92
CA GLN A 78 12.89 -11.10 -15.73
C GLN A 78 13.97 -10.42 -14.87
N ARG A 79 13.66 -10.08 -13.61
CA ARG A 79 14.56 -9.38 -12.68
C ARG A 79 14.76 -10.17 -11.39
N LEU A 80 15.12 -11.45 -11.48
CA LEU A 80 15.28 -12.31 -10.28
C LEU A 80 16.31 -11.79 -9.28
N GLU A 81 17.45 -11.30 -9.76
CA GLU A 81 18.52 -10.75 -8.92
C GLU A 81 18.11 -9.41 -8.26
N ASP A 82 17.32 -8.60 -8.97
CA ASP A 82 16.84 -7.28 -8.53
C ASP A 82 15.36 -7.26 -8.13
N ARG A 83 14.80 -8.42 -7.75
CA ARG A 83 13.35 -8.59 -7.58
C ARG A 83 12.76 -7.59 -6.59
N CYS A 84 13.47 -7.31 -5.50
CA CYS A 84 13.03 -6.38 -4.47
C CYS A 84 12.93 -4.95 -5.01
N GLN A 85 13.93 -4.51 -5.79
CA GLN A 85 13.91 -3.18 -6.41
C GLN A 85 12.77 -3.06 -7.41
N TYR A 86 12.58 -4.06 -8.28
CA TYR A 86 11.44 -4.13 -9.19
C TYR A 86 10.09 -4.01 -8.46
N CYS A 87 9.94 -4.71 -7.33
CA CYS A 87 8.72 -4.66 -6.53
C CYS A 87 8.45 -3.27 -5.96
N TYR A 88 9.46 -2.60 -5.41
CA TYR A 88 9.31 -1.24 -4.90
C TYR A 88 9.00 -0.24 -6.01
N GLU A 89 9.72 -0.32 -7.13
CA GLU A 89 9.45 0.53 -8.30
C GLU A 89 8.02 0.35 -8.79
N THR A 90 7.56 -0.89 -8.97
CA THR A 90 6.19 -1.18 -9.43
C THR A 90 5.16 -0.56 -8.48
N ARG A 91 5.37 -0.69 -7.17
CA ARG A 91 4.43 -0.20 -6.13
C ARG A 91 4.41 1.32 -5.97
N LEU A 92 5.46 2.01 -6.39
CA LEU A 92 5.63 3.46 -6.22
C LEU A 92 5.52 4.24 -7.54
N ARG A 93 5.49 3.55 -8.69
CA ARG A 93 5.26 4.19 -9.98
C ARG A 93 3.80 4.67 -10.06
N PRO A 94 3.58 5.92 -10.48
CA PRO A 94 2.24 6.47 -10.70
C PRO A 94 1.48 5.71 -11.79
#